data_AF-A0A023GMQ2-F1
#
_entry.id   AF-A0A023GMQ2-F1
#
_cell.length_a   1.000
_cell.length_b   1.000
_cell.length_c   1.000
_cell.angle_alpha   90.00
_cell.angle_beta   90.00
_cell.angle_gamma   90.00
#
_symmetry.space_group_name_H-M   'P 1'
#
loop_
_entity.id
_entity.type
_entity.pdbx_description
1 polymer ?
#
loop_
_entity_poly.entity_id
_entity_poly.type
_entity_poly.pdbx_seq_one_letter_code
_entity_poly.pdbx_strand_id
1 'polypeptide(L)'
;MWQFAPNSVHYLLSLWQRMVASVPYVKASEPHLLDAYTPEVTRAYITSRLDSVSQVMREGLEDPLDDMGMVQQQLDQLSTIGRCEYEKTCALLVQLLDQSAQAYREAGTQGAAALDLAILEGQLSWLVYIIGAAIGGRASFSTADDHDAMDGELVCRVLQLMQLRDSRLPLGSCSGEKLELALLSFFEQFRKIYVGDQVPKSSKVYRRLSEVLGLSDDFRWCLVCSSVKSYQLEVLELQ
;
A
#
# COMPACT_ATOMS: atom_id res chain seq x y z
N MET A 1 12.96 17.60 2.07
CA MET A 1 14.00 16.80 1.35
C MET A 1 13.50 16.17 0.05
N TRP A 2 12.20 15.96 -0.19
CA TRP A 2 11.71 15.28 -1.41
C TRP A 2 11.82 16.09 -2.72
N GLN A 3 11.95 17.42 -2.64
CA GLN A 3 12.16 18.29 -3.81
C GLN A 3 13.60 18.22 -4.38
N PHE A 4 14.55 17.61 -3.68
CA PHE A 4 15.91 17.47 -4.20
C PHE A 4 15.94 16.36 -5.27
N ALA A 5 15.82 16.78 -6.53
CA ALA A 5 15.94 15.97 -7.75
C ALA A 5 14.93 14.80 -7.81
N PRO A 6 13.69 15.02 -8.29
CA PRO A 6 12.67 13.96 -8.42
C PRO A 6 13.15 12.76 -9.26
N ASN A 7 14.00 13.01 -10.26
CA ASN A 7 14.61 11.96 -11.08
C ASN A 7 15.66 11.13 -10.32
N SER A 8 16.32 11.69 -9.31
CA SER A 8 17.38 11.01 -8.56
C SER A 8 16.85 9.85 -7.71
N VAL A 9 15.63 9.98 -7.18
CA VAL A 9 15.00 8.95 -6.35
C VAL A 9 14.83 7.65 -7.13
N HIS A 10 14.39 7.75 -8.39
CA HIS A 10 14.26 6.58 -9.26
C HIS A 10 15.60 5.86 -9.48
N TYR A 11 16.69 6.60 -9.72
CA TYR A 11 18.02 5.99 -9.89
C TYR A 11 18.54 5.36 -8.60
N LEU A 12 18.31 6.00 -7.45
CA LEU A 12 18.69 5.45 -6.14
C LEU A 12 17.92 4.17 -5.84
N LEU A 13 16.60 4.16 -6.01
CA LEU A 13 15.79 2.95 -5.83
C LEU A 13 16.20 1.85 -6.82
N SER A 14 16.49 2.20 -8.07
CA SER A 14 17.03 1.25 -9.07
C SER A 14 18.34 0.61 -8.63
N LEU A 15 19.24 1.40 -8.01
CA LEU A 15 20.51 0.90 -7.49
C LEU A 15 20.27 -0.11 -6.36
N TRP A 16 19.47 0.27 -5.36
CA TRP A 16 19.13 -0.60 -4.24
C TRP A 16 18.42 -1.88 -4.68
N GLN A 17 17.46 -1.78 -5.62
CA GLN A 17 16.79 -2.93 -6.22
C GLN A 17 17.79 -3.91 -6.83
N ARG A 18 18.74 -3.41 -7.64
CA ARG A 18 19.77 -4.26 -8.27
C ARG A 18 20.72 -4.88 -7.23
N MET A 19 21.05 -4.16 -6.16
CA MET A 19 21.86 -4.70 -5.06
C MET A 19 21.14 -5.87 -4.38
N VAL A 20 19.87 -5.70 -4.00
CA VAL A 20 19.05 -6.77 -3.38
C VAL A 20 18.88 -7.96 -4.33
N ALA A 21 18.56 -7.70 -5.60
CA ALA A 21 18.40 -8.76 -6.60
C ALA A 21 19.70 -9.54 -6.87
N SER A 22 20.87 -8.95 -6.59
CA SER A 22 22.16 -9.61 -6.76
C SER A 22 22.52 -10.59 -5.62
N VAL A 23 21.88 -10.48 -4.45
CA VAL A 23 22.19 -11.26 -3.24
C VAL A 23 22.23 -12.78 -3.50
N PRO A 24 21.27 -13.40 -4.20
CA PRO A 24 21.29 -14.85 -4.45
C PRO A 24 22.48 -15.31 -5.32
N TYR A 25 23.13 -14.39 -6.04
CA TYR A 25 24.24 -14.69 -6.95
C TYR A 25 25.61 -14.43 -6.31
N VAL A 26 25.66 -13.81 -5.13
CA VAL A 26 26.90 -13.54 -4.41
C VAL A 26 27.37 -14.83 -3.74
N LYS A 27 28.44 -15.43 -4.29
CA LYS A 27 29.09 -16.63 -3.72
C LYS A 27 30.14 -16.28 -2.64
N ALA A 28 30.34 -15.00 -2.36
CA ALA A 28 31.29 -14.54 -1.37
C ALA A 28 30.76 -14.83 0.04
N SER A 29 31.61 -15.36 0.90
CA SER A 29 31.31 -15.64 2.31
C SER A 29 31.37 -14.40 3.20
N GLU A 30 31.56 -13.21 2.63
CA GLU A 30 31.58 -11.95 3.38
C GLU A 30 30.14 -11.51 3.71
N PRO A 31 29.87 -11.11 4.97
CA PRO A 31 28.53 -10.69 5.37
C PRO A 31 28.13 -9.40 4.64
N HIS A 32 27.03 -9.44 3.89
CA HIS A 32 26.42 -8.23 3.36
C HIS A 32 25.58 -7.53 4.43
N LEU A 33 25.58 -6.19 4.44
CA LEU A 33 24.79 -5.40 5.39
C LEU A 33 23.41 -5.00 4.86
N LEU A 34 22.95 -5.65 3.78
CA LEU A 34 21.67 -5.32 3.14
C LEU A 34 20.48 -5.55 4.07
N ASP A 35 20.51 -6.58 4.91
CA ASP A 35 19.46 -6.90 5.89
C ASP A 35 19.31 -5.81 6.98
N ALA A 36 20.37 -5.02 7.19
CA ALA A 36 20.38 -3.89 8.11
C ALA A 36 19.94 -2.58 7.44
N TYR A 37 20.35 -2.33 6.19
CA TYR A 37 20.11 -1.05 5.53
C TYR A 37 18.86 -1.01 4.65
N THR A 38 18.40 -2.12 4.08
CA THR A 38 17.18 -2.16 3.25
C THR A 38 15.91 -1.75 4.01
N PRO A 39 15.73 -2.09 5.32
CA PRO A 39 14.60 -1.57 6.09
C PRO A 39 14.67 -0.06 6.30
N GLU A 40 15.88 0.48 6.51
CA GLU A 40 16.09 1.93 6.70
C GLU A 40 15.81 2.72 5.44
N VAL A 41 16.24 2.23 4.27
CA VAL A 41 15.91 2.83 2.96
C VAL A 41 14.40 2.80 2.72
N THR A 42 13.76 1.67 3.01
CA THR A 42 12.30 1.51 2.87
C THR A 42 11.56 2.49 3.78
N ARG A 43 11.97 2.59 5.06
CA ARG A 43 11.43 3.55 6.02
C ARG A 43 11.60 4.98 5.56
N ALA A 44 12.81 5.38 5.15
CA ALA A 44 13.10 6.73 4.70
C ALA A 44 12.24 7.12 3.48
N TYR A 45 12.05 6.19 2.53
CA TYR A 45 11.19 6.42 1.38
C TYR A 45 9.72 6.64 1.81
N ILE A 46 9.17 5.72 2.61
CA ILE A 46 7.76 5.80 3.05
C ILE A 46 7.52 7.09 3.82
N THR A 47 8.34 7.38 4.84
CA THR A 47 8.21 8.61 5.64
C THR A 47 8.31 9.86 4.76
N SER A 48 9.25 9.89 3.79
CA SER A 48 9.36 11.03 2.87
C SER A 48 8.09 11.23 2.03
N ARG A 49 7.38 10.17 1.64
CA ARG A 49 6.12 10.29 0.90
C ARG A 49 4.99 10.76 1.79
N LEU A 50 4.86 10.24 3.00
CA LEU A 50 3.85 10.69 3.97
C LEU A 50 4.02 12.16 4.37
N ASP A 51 5.26 12.61 4.58
CA ASP A 51 5.57 14.01 4.89
C ASP A 51 5.25 14.94 3.71
N SER A 52 5.50 14.47 2.48
CA SER A 52 5.25 15.27 1.27
C SER A 52 3.78 15.63 1.09
N VAL A 53 2.84 14.79 1.53
CA VAL A 53 1.38 15.08 1.44
C VAL A 53 1.04 16.39 2.14
N SER A 54 1.59 16.61 3.33
CA SER A 54 1.35 17.85 4.08
C SER A 54 1.86 19.08 3.34
N GLN A 55 2.96 18.95 2.60
CA GLN A 55 3.56 20.03 1.82
C GLN A 55 2.79 20.29 0.53
N VAL A 56 2.38 19.24 -0.19
CA VAL A 56 1.51 19.35 -1.37
C VAL A 56 0.21 20.06 -1.02
N MET A 57 -0.46 19.65 0.07
CA MET A 57 -1.76 20.21 0.46
C MET A 57 -1.67 21.65 1.01
N ARG A 58 -0.58 22.00 1.72
CA ARG A 58 -0.43 23.33 2.33
C ARG A 58 0.23 24.36 1.41
N GLU A 59 1.19 23.93 0.61
CA GLU A 59 2.03 24.80 -0.22
C GLU A 59 1.64 24.75 -1.70
N GLY A 60 0.69 23.88 -2.08
CA GLY A 60 0.20 23.76 -3.45
C GLY A 60 1.26 23.23 -4.42
N LEU A 61 2.17 22.40 -3.92
CA LEU A 61 3.22 21.77 -4.73
C LEU A 61 2.61 20.71 -5.67
N GLU A 62 3.36 20.34 -6.71
CA GLU A 62 2.97 19.26 -7.62
C GLU A 62 2.81 17.94 -6.85
N ASP A 63 1.66 17.28 -6.99
CA ASP A 63 1.40 16.02 -6.30
C ASP A 63 2.05 14.88 -7.07
N PRO A 64 2.98 14.11 -6.46
CA PRO A 64 3.57 12.97 -7.16
C PRO A 64 2.55 11.89 -7.55
N LEU A 65 1.38 11.83 -6.90
CA LEU A 65 0.30 10.91 -7.28
C LEU A 65 -0.35 11.26 -8.64
N ASP A 66 -0.11 12.45 -9.18
CA ASP A 66 -0.62 12.83 -10.50
C ASP A 66 0.16 12.11 -11.63
N ASP A 67 1.39 11.66 -11.38
CA ASP A 67 2.18 10.80 -12.28
C ASP A 67 2.19 9.34 -11.78
N MET A 68 1.06 8.67 -11.98
CA MET A 68 0.89 7.27 -11.60
C MET A 68 1.89 6.31 -12.28
N GLY A 69 2.40 6.66 -13.46
CA GLY A 69 3.40 5.85 -14.17
C GLY A 69 4.74 5.84 -13.43
N MET A 70 5.22 7.01 -13.04
CA MET A 70 6.45 7.15 -12.25
C MET A 70 6.29 6.58 -10.84
N VAL A 71 5.13 6.79 -10.20
CA VAL A 71 4.83 6.23 -8.88
C VAL A 71 4.87 4.70 -8.92
N GLN A 72 4.18 4.08 -9.88
CA GLN A 72 4.17 2.61 -9.99
C GLN A 72 5.59 2.06 -10.17
N GLN A 73 6.41 2.70 -11.00
CA GLN A 73 7.79 2.29 -11.21
C GLN A 73 8.62 2.36 -9.92
N GLN A 74 8.47 3.42 -9.13
CA GLN A 74 9.15 3.55 -7.84
C GLN A 74 8.66 2.52 -6.82
N LEU A 75 7.36 2.24 -6.80
CA LEU A 75 6.76 1.25 -5.91
C LEU A 75 7.16 -0.18 -6.27
N ASP A 76 7.31 -0.51 -7.55
CA ASP A 76 7.85 -1.80 -8.00
C ASP A 76 9.29 -2.00 -7.50
N GLN A 77 10.11 -0.94 -7.57
CA GLN A 77 11.48 -0.96 -7.03
C GLN A 77 11.48 -1.10 -5.52
N LEU A 78 10.67 -0.30 -4.82
CA LEU A 78 10.54 -0.34 -3.37
C LEU A 78 10.05 -1.71 -2.89
N SER A 79 9.08 -2.32 -3.56
CA SER A 79 8.55 -3.64 -3.19
C SER A 79 9.64 -4.71 -3.25
N THR A 80 10.56 -4.62 -4.21
CA THR A 80 11.72 -5.51 -4.30
C THR A 80 12.66 -5.31 -3.13
N ILE A 81 12.92 -4.06 -2.75
CA ILE A 81 13.82 -3.72 -1.62
C ILE A 81 13.20 -4.17 -0.30
N GLY A 82 11.93 -3.85 -0.06
CA GLY A 82 11.23 -4.16 1.19
C GLY A 82 11.03 -5.67 1.40
N ARG A 83 10.97 -6.46 0.33
CA ARG A 83 10.88 -7.93 0.41
C ARG A 83 12.18 -8.62 0.81
N CYS A 84 13.31 -7.92 0.80
CA CYS A 84 14.56 -8.42 1.40
C CYS A 84 14.36 -8.72 2.90
N GLU A 85 13.66 -7.83 3.60
CA GLU A 85 13.39 -7.90 5.03
C GLU A 85 11.89 -7.67 5.26
N TYR A 86 11.09 -8.61 4.75
CA TYR A 86 9.65 -8.40 4.61
C TYR A 86 8.93 -8.25 5.95
N GLU A 87 9.34 -8.99 6.98
CA GLU A 87 8.78 -8.87 8.33
C GLU A 87 8.89 -7.45 8.89
N LYS A 88 10.08 -6.83 8.79
CA LYS A 88 10.31 -5.45 9.23
C LYS A 88 9.49 -4.46 8.40
N THR A 89 9.38 -4.70 7.09
CA THR A 89 8.58 -3.87 6.19
C THR A 89 7.10 -3.93 6.53
N CYS A 90 6.54 -5.13 6.72
CA CYS A 90 5.14 -5.33 7.12
C CYS A 90 4.85 -4.69 8.48
N ALA A 91 5.72 -4.88 9.48
CA ALA A 91 5.56 -4.28 10.80
C ALA A 91 5.52 -2.74 10.73
N LEU A 92 6.39 -2.14 9.91
CA LEU A 92 6.37 -0.70 9.66
C LEU A 92 5.06 -0.23 8.99
N LEU A 93 4.61 -0.94 7.95
CA LEU A 93 3.38 -0.59 7.23
C LEU A 93 2.15 -0.71 8.12
N VAL A 94 2.06 -1.78 8.93
CA VAL A 94 1.01 -1.96 9.95
C VAL A 94 1.00 -0.78 10.91
N GLN A 95 2.15 -0.44 11.49
CA GLN A 95 2.25 0.66 12.45
C GLN A 95 1.77 2.00 11.85
N LEU A 96 2.26 2.34 10.66
CA LEU A 96 1.92 3.61 10.00
C LEU A 96 0.46 3.68 9.57
N LEU A 97 -0.10 2.57 9.08
CA LEU A 97 -1.50 2.48 8.67
C LEU A 97 -2.44 2.59 9.88
N ASP A 98 -2.17 1.84 10.95
CA ASP A 98 -2.99 1.86 12.16
C ASP A 98 -2.96 3.26 12.80
N GLN A 99 -1.79 3.90 12.86
CA GLN A 99 -1.64 5.28 13.35
C GLN A 99 -2.43 6.28 12.49
N SER A 100 -2.30 6.22 11.17
CA SER A 100 -2.97 7.14 10.25
C SER A 100 -4.48 6.92 10.22
N ALA A 101 -4.93 5.67 10.29
CA ALA A 101 -6.36 5.33 10.33
C ALA A 101 -7.02 5.73 11.65
N GLN A 102 -6.30 5.62 12.78
CA GLN A 102 -6.78 6.13 14.07
C GLN A 102 -6.92 7.65 14.05
N ALA A 103 -5.90 8.37 13.57
CA ALA A 103 -5.96 9.83 13.42
C ALA A 103 -7.11 10.25 12.49
N TYR A 104 -7.27 9.54 11.36
CA TYR A 104 -8.39 9.76 10.44
C TYR A 104 -9.73 9.56 11.13
N ARG A 105 -9.91 8.47 11.91
CA ARG A 105 -11.14 8.20 12.68
C ARG A 105 -11.46 9.33 13.66
N GLU A 106 -10.48 9.74 14.46
CA GLU A 106 -10.63 10.80 15.46
C GLU A 106 -11.00 12.15 14.83
N ALA A 107 -10.34 12.51 13.72
CA ALA A 107 -10.54 13.77 13.02
C ALA A 107 -12.01 14.04 12.66
N GLY A 108 -12.75 13.02 12.19
CA GLY A 108 -14.17 13.21 11.85
C GLY A 108 -15.13 13.05 13.03
N THR A 109 -14.69 12.55 14.18
CA THR A 109 -15.51 12.65 15.42
C THR A 109 -15.40 14.04 16.06
N GLN A 110 -14.25 14.68 15.90
CA GLN A 110 -13.93 15.98 16.52
C GLN A 110 -14.26 17.17 15.61
N GLY A 111 -14.68 16.92 14.36
CA GLY A 111 -14.94 17.99 13.38
C GLY A 111 -13.66 18.72 12.97
N ALA A 112 -12.59 17.98 12.66
CA ALA A 112 -11.31 18.53 12.22
C ALA A 112 -11.47 19.36 10.93
N ALA A 113 -10.51 20.27 10.70
CA ALA A 113 -10.48 21.09 9.49
C ALA A 113 -10.42 20.20 8.23
N ALA A 114 -11.11 20.62 7.16
CA ALA A 114 -11.14 19.91 5.89
C ALA A 114 -9.73 19.65 5.32
N LEU A 115 -8.79 20.57 5.56
CA LEU A 115 -7.39 20.43 5.16
C LEU A 115 -6.68 19.29 5.89
N ASP A 116 -6.87 19.17 7.21
CA ASP A 116 -6.24 18.10 8.00
C ASP A 116 -6.80 16.73 7.60
N LEU A 117 -8.10 16.68 7.28
CA LEU A 117 -8.74 15.49 6.75
C LEU A 117 -8.16 15.09 5.39
N ALA A 118 -7.99 16.04 4.46
CA ALA A 118 -7.39 15.81 3.15
C ALA A 118 -5.93 15.34 3.25
N ILE A 119 -5.15 15.87 4.20
CA ILE A 119 -3.77 15.41 4.47
C ILE A 119 -3.79 13.94 4.93
N LEU A 120 -4.67 13.58 5.86
CA LEU A 120 -4.79 12.20 6.33
C LEU A 120 -5.22 11.26 5.20
N GLU A 121 -6.16 11.68 4.35
CA GLU A 121 -6.59 10.90 3.17
C GLU A 121 -5.45 10.69 2.17
N GLY A 122 -4.64 11.73 1.91
CA GLY A 122 -3.47 11.61 1.04
C GLY A 122 -2.41 10.66 1.63
N GLN A 123 -2.16 10.72 2.94
CA GLN A 123 -1.24 9.82 3.63
C GLN A 123 -1.73 8.36 3.57
N LEU A 124 -3.01 8.14 3.85
CA LEU A 124 -3.65 6.83 3.72
C LEU A 124 -3.59 6.31 2.28
N SER A 125 -3.78 7.17 1.29
CA SER A 125 -3.67 6.81 -0.14
C SER A 125 -2.27 6.27 -0.47
N TRP A 126 -1.22 6.98 -0.04
CA TRP A 126 0.16 6.51 -0.20
C TRP A 126 0.39 5.15 0.48
N LEU A 127 -0.09 4.97 1.71
CA LEU A 127 0.06 3.70 2.42
C LEU A 127 -0.64 2.56 1.69
N VAL A 128 -1.85 2.78 1.17
CA VAL A 128 -2.60 1.77 0.42
C VAL A 128 -1.86 1.40 -0.88
N TYR A 129 -1.34 2.38 -1.63
CA TYR A 129 -0.52 2.11 -2.82
C TYR A 129 0.75 1.32 -2.48
N ILE A 130 1.47 1.70 -1.42
CA ILE A 130 2.70 1.02 -0.98
C ILE A 130 2.40 -0.41 -0.54
N ILE A 131 1.31 -0.65 0.21
CA ILE A 131 0.87 -1.99 0.62
C ILE A 131 0.49 -2.83 -0.60
N GLY A 132 -0.26 -2.25 -1.55
CA GLY A 132 -0.62 -2.92 -2.80
C GLY A 132 0.61 -3.37 -3.58
N ALA A 133 1.62 -2.49 -3.72
CA ALA A 133 2.87 -2.83 -4.37
C ALA A 133 3.71 -3.84 -3.59
N ALA A 134 3.75 -3.75 -2.26
CA ALA A 134 4.45 -4.71 -1.41
C ALA A 134 3.89 -6.13 -1.59
N ILE A 135 2.56 -6.27 -1.65
CA ILE A 135 1.89 -7.54 -1.95
C ILE A 135 2.16 -7.97 -3.41
N GLY A 136 2.00 -7.05 -4.37
CA GLY A 136 2.26 -7.31 -5.80
C GLY A 136 3.68 -7.78 -6.11
N GLY A 137 4.67 -7.28 -5.36
CA GLY A 137 6.08 -7.68 -5.47
C GLY A 137 6.35 -9.16 -5.16
N ARG A 138 5.36 -9.91 -4.65
CA ARG A 138 5.47 -11.35 -4.40
C ARG A 138 5.83 -12.13 -5.65
N ALA A 139 5.36 -11.72 -6.82
CA ALA A 139 5.64 -12.40 -8.08
C ALA A 139 7.15 -12.57 -8.35
N SER A 140 7.98 -11.68 -7.80
CA SER A 140 9.44 -11.73 -7.95
C SER A 140 10.16 -12.57 -6.88
N PHE A 141 9.48 -13.00 -5.81
CA PHE A 141 10.06 -13.74 -4.69
C PHE A 141 9.28 -15.04 -4.42
N SER A 142 9.89 -16.18 -4.76
CA SER A 142 9.31 -17.51 -4.58
C SER A 142 9.60 -18.07 -3.17
N THR A 143 9.09 -17.43 -2.11
CA THR A 143 9.25 -17.92 -0.73
C THR A 143 7.93 -18.07 0.03
N ALA A 144 7.94 -19.10 0.90
CA ALA A 144 6.89 -19.84 1.59
C ALA A 144 5.77 -19.07 2.36
N ASP A 145 4.78 -19.87 2.79
CA ASP A 145 3.57 -19.62 3.59
C ASP A 145 3.61 -18.54 4.69
N ASP A 146 4.76 -18.11 5.19
CA ASP A 146 4.85 -17.13 6.28
C ASP A 146 4.62 -15.70 5.78
N HIS A 147 4.98 -15.41 4.53
CA HIS A 147 4.65 -14.12 3.91
C HIS A 147 3.15 -13.98 3.65
N ASP A 148 2.44 -15.08 3.41
CA ASP A 148 0.98 -15.08 3.24
C ASP A 148 0.24 -14.69 4.53
N ALA A 149 0.78 -15.03 5.71
CA ALA A 149 0.17 -14.57 6.96
C ALA A 149 0.28 -13.05 7.12
N MET A 150 1.44 -12.49 6.79
CA MET A 150 1.70 -11.04 6.85
C MET A 150 0.90 -10.27 5.79
N ASP A 151 0.80 -10.82 4.57
CA ASP A 151 -0.04 -10.25 3.51
C ASP A 151 -1.51 -10.23 3.93
N GLY A 152 -2.00 -11.30 4.57
CA GLY A 152 -3.34 -11.35 5.15
C GLY A 152 -3.57 -10.26 6.20
N GLU A 153 -2.58 -9.99 7.04
CA GLU A 153 -2.65 -8.95 8.08
C GLU A 153 -2.77 -7.54 7.50
N LEU A 154 -1.99 -7.24 6.46
CA LEU A 154 -2.05 -5.98 5.73
C LEU A 154 -3.39 -5.81 5.00
N VAL A 155 -3.86 -6.85 4.31
CA VAL A 155 -5.13 -6.84 3.58
C VAL A 155 -6.30 -6.56 4.54
N CYS A 156 -6.29 -7.18 5.73
CA CYS A 156 -7.34 -6.93 6.74
C CYS A 156 -7.43 -5.45 7.13
N ARG A 157 -6.29 -4.78 7.31
CA ARG A 157 -6.26 -3.36 7.70
C ARG A 157 -6.70 -2.43 6.57
N VAL A 158 -6.32 -2.73 5.33
CA VAL A 158 -6.82 -1.99 4.15
C VAL A 158 -8.35 -2.14 4.02
N LEU A 159 -8.88 -3.33 4.29
CA LEU A 159 -10.33 -3.57 4.27
C LEU A 159 -11.06 -2.85 5.43
N GLN A 160 -10.48 -2.83 6.63
CA GLN A 160 -11.00 -2.05 7.76
C GLN A 160 -10.95 -0.54 7.47
N LEU A 161 -9.91 -0.06 6.77
CA LEU A 161 -9.82 1.32 6.32
C LEU A 161 -10.93 1.65 5.31
N MET A 162 -11.22 0.76 4.36
CA MET A 162 -12.33 0.92 3.42
C MET A 162 -13.65 1.06 4.17
N GLN A 163 -13.93 0.20 5.15
CA GLN A 163 -15.15 0.30 5.99
C GLN A 163 -15.22 1.63 6.76
N LEU A 164 -14.08 2.07 7.33
CA LEU A 164 -14.00 3.36 8.01
C LEU A 164 -14.29 4.52 7.06
N ARG A 165 -13.75 4.48 5.85
CA ARG A 165 -14.01 5.46 4.80
C ARG A 165 -15.48 5.47 4.40
N ASP A 166 -16.05 4.30 4.10
CA ASP A 166 -17.43 4.17 3.63
C ASP A 166 -18.44 4.66 4.68
N SER A 167 -18.14 4.49 5.97
CA SER A 167 -18.96 5.05 7.06
C SER A 167 -19.05 6.59 7.03
N ARG A 168 -18.17 7.26 6.26
CA ARG A 168 -18.11 8.72 6.11
C ARG A 168 -18.75 9.26 4.84
N LEU A 169 -19.01 8.42 3.81
CA LEU A 169 -19.68 8.85 2.59
C LEU A 169 -21.02 9.59 2.85
N PRO A 170 -21.89 9.12 3.78
CA PRO A 170 -23.18 9.77 4.04
C PRO A 170 -23.07 11.18 4.65
N LEU A 171 -21.89 11.59 5.13
CA LEU A 171 -21.67 12.88 5.79
C LEU A 171 -21.33 14.03 4.81
N GLY A 172 -21.43 13.81 3.50
CA GLY A 172 -21.25 14.87 2.50
C GLY A 172 -19.81 15.39 2.35
N SER A 173 -18.83 14.69 2.92
CA SER A 173 -17.40 14.98 2.72
C SER A 173 -16.91 14.32 1.42
N CYS A 174 -17.22 14.94 0.28
CA CYS A 174 -16.63 14.56 -1.00
C CYS A 174 -15.21 15.14 -1.10
N SER A 175 -14.19 14.33 -0.77
CA SER A 175 -12.78 14.60 -1.12
C SER A 175 -11.89 13.33 -1.07
N GLY A 176 -12.46 12.13 -1.18
CA GLY A 176 -11.73 10.87 -1.01
C GLY A 176 -11.23 10.19 -2.29
N GLU A 177 -11.30 10.84 -3.46
CA GLU A 177 -11.05 10.20 -4.77
C GLU A 177 -9.68 9.51 -4.83
N LYS A 178 -8.62 10.14 -4.32
CA LYS A 178 -7.27 9.56 -4.29
C LYS A 178 -7.20 8.27 -3.47
N LEU A 179 -7.94 8.21 -2.35
CA LEU A 179 -8.01 7.03 -1.52
C LEU A 179 -8.81 5.91 -2.21
N GLU A 180 -9.85 6.25 -2.95
CA GLU A 180 -10.58 5.27 -3.78
C GLU A 180 -9.71 4.67 -4.87
N LEU A 181 -9.00 5.53 -5.62
CA LEU A 181 -8.07 5.08 -6.66
C LEU A 181 -6.97 4.19 -6.08
N ALA A 182 -6.47 4.50 -4.88
CA ALA A 182 -5.52 3.67 -4.17
C ALA A 182 -6.12 2.31 -3.80
N LEU A 183 -7.34 2.28 -3.26
CA LEU A 183 -8.06 1.03 -2.93
C LEU A 183 -8.29 0.17 -4.18
N LEU A 184 -8.69 0.77 -5.30
CA LEU A 184 -8.85 0.07 -6.58
C LEU A 184 -7.54 -0.55 -7.06
N SER A 185 -6.45 0.21 -7.02
CA SER A 185 -5.10 -0.28 -7.38
C SER A 185 -4.66 -1.43 -6.47
N PHE A 186 -4.91 -1.31 -5.16
CA PHE A 186 -4.65 -2.37 -4.20
C PHE A 186 -5.40 -3.67 -4.54
N PHE A 187 -6.70 -3.59 -4.87
CA PHE A 187 -7.47 -4.77 -5.24
C PHE A 187 -6.98 -5.40 -6.54
N GLU A 188 -6.48 -4.60 -7.47
CA GLU A 188 -5.87 -5.12 -8.69
C GLU A 188 -4.62 -5.94 -8.36
N GLN A 189 -3.74 -5.44 -7.49
CA GLN A 189 -2.55 -6.16 -7.04
C GLN A 189 -2.92 -7.42 -6.25
N PHE A 190 -3.86 -7.32 -5.31
CA PHE A 190 -4.37 -8.46 -4.55
C PHE A 190 -4.93 -9.56 -5.48
N ARG A 191 -5.73 -9.17 -6.48
CA ARG A 191 -6.31 -10.10 -7.45
C ARG A 191 -5.22 -10.81 -8.26
N LYS A 192 -4.21 -10.08 -8.74
CA LYS A 192 -3.08 -10.64 -9.49
C LYS A 192 -2.34 -11.73 -8.70
N ILE A 193 -2.19 -11.54 -7.39
CA ILE A 193 -1.42 -12.45 -6.55
C ILE A 193 -2.27 -13.59 -5.98
N TYR A 194 -3.47 -13.32 -5.47
CA TYR A 194 -4.23 -14.27 -4.63
C TYR A 194 -5.48 -14.87 -5.29
N VAL A 195 -6.00 -14.27 -6.36
CA VAL A 195 -7.27 -14.69 -7.00
C VAL A 195 -7.03 -15.47 -8.31
N GLY A 196 -5.77 -15.62 -8.74
CA GLY A 196 -5.39 -16.48 -9.86
C GLY A 196 -5.29 -17.97 -9.51
N ASP A 197 -5.24 -18.82 -10.53
CA ASP A 197 -5.21 -20.31 -10.44
C ASP A 197 -3.97 -20.89 -9.71
N GLN A 198 -2.98 -20.05 -9.37
CA GLN A 198 -1.67 -20.45 -8.85
C GLN A 198 -1.60 -20.49 -7.31
N VAL A 199 -2.58 -19.94 -6.58
CA VAL A 199 -2.57 -19.93 -5.11
C VAL A 199 -3.59 -20.91 -4.54
N PRO A 200 -3.17 -21.88 -3.70
CA PRO A 200 -4.11 -22.76 -3.02
C PRO A 200 -5.12 -21.94 -2.21
N LYS A 201 -6.41 -22.24 -2.36
CA LYS A 201 -7.51 -21.64 -1.55
C LYS A 201 -7.34 -21.85 -0.02
N SER A 202 -6.36 -22.67 0.39
CA SER A 202 -5.94 -22.91 1.77
C SER A 202 -4.88 -21.94 2.30
N SER A 203 -4.52 -20.88 1.57
CA SER A 203 -3.50 -19.93 1.99
C SER A 203 -3.85 -19.24 3.32
N LYS A 204 -2.83 -18.91 4.12
CA LYS A 204 -3.01 -18.26 5.43
C LYS A 204 -3.70 -16.90 5.31
N VAL A 205 -3.62 -16.23 4.16
CA VAL A 205 -4.35 -15.00 3.82
C VAL A 205 -5.86 -15.19 4.00
N TYR A 206 -6.44 -16.20 3.33
CA TYR A 206 -7.88 -16.43 3.37
C TYR A 206 -8.38 -16.80 4.78
N ARG A 207 -7.57 -17.56 5.54
CA ARG A 207 -7.87 -17.87 6.95
C ARG A 207 -7.93 -16.59 7.79
N ARG A 208 -6.92 -15.72 7.70
CA ARG A 208 -6.88 -14.45 8.44
C ARG A 208 -8.03 -13.52 8.08
N LEU A 209 -8.35 -13.42 6.80
CA LEU A 209 -9.48 -12.64 6.34
C LEU A 209 -10.82 -13.16 6.89
N SER A 210 -10.98 -14.48 6.96
CA SER A 210 -12.16 -15.08 7.56
C SER A 210 -12.26 -14.82 9.07
N GLU A 211 -11.14 -14.92 9.79
CA GLU A 211 -11.06 -14.66 11.24
C GLU A 211 -11.38 -13.20 11.60
N VAL A 212 -10.81 -12.24 10.87
CA VAL A 212 -10.90 -10.81 11.21
C VAL A 212 -12.18 -10.18 10.68
N LEU A 213 -12.65 -10.58 9.50
CA LEU A 213 -13.80 -9.94 8.83
C LEU A 213 -15.06 -10.83 8.82
N GLY A 214 -14.99 -12.06 9.33
CA GLY A 214 -16.14 -12.99 9.33
C GLY A 214 -16.58 -13.41 7.92
N LEU A 215 -15.68 -13.34 6.94
CA LEU A 215 -15.96 -13.71 5.55
C LEU A 215 -15.71 -15.20 5.36
N SER A 216 -16.77 -16.00 5.43
CA SER A 216 -16.72 -17.47 5.40
C SER A 216 -16.92 -18.09 4.01
N ASP A 217 -17.35 -17.33 2.99
CA ASP A 217 -17.74 -17.87 1.68
C ASP A 217 -17.12 -17.15 0.47
N ASP A 218 -16.74 -17.94 -0.55
CA ASP A 218 -16.23 -17.52 -1.87
C ASP A 218 -17.10 -16.43 -2.55
N PHE A 219 -18.39 -16.35 -2.21
CA PHE A 219 -19.36 -15.40 -2.78
C PHE A 219 -19.19 -13.95 -2.27
N ARG A 220 -18.60 -13.72 -1.08
CA ARG A 220 -18.41 -12.36 -0.57
C ARG A 220 -17.17 -11.67 -1.15
N TRP A 221 -16.19 -12.44 -1.63
CA TRP A 221 -15.10 -11.89 -2.45
C TRP A 221 -15.63 -11.32 -3.76
N CYS A 222 -16.62 -11.99 -4.37
CA CYS A 222 -17.35 -11.45 -5.50
C CYS A 222 -18.13 -10.19 -5.15
N LEU A 223 -18.60 -9.98 -3.91
CA LEU A 223 -19.30 -8.75 -3.49
C LEU A 223 -18.35 -7.56 -3.25
N VAL A 224 -17.15 -7.82 -2.70
CA VAL A 224 -16.08 -6.79 -2.61
C VAL A 224 -15.60 -6.41 -4.02
N CYS A 225 -15.35 -7.41 -4.89
CA CYS A 225 -15.04 -7.19 -6.30
C CYS A 225 -16.23 -6.62 -7.11
N SER A 226 -17.48 -6.91 -6.73
CA SER A 226 -18.68 -6.35 -7.37
C SER A 226 -18.91 -4.91 -6.95
N SER A 227 -18.59 -4.53 -5.71
CA SER A 227 -18.58 -3.11 -5.31
C SER A 227 -17.54 -2.36 -6.13
N VAL A 228 -16.32 -2.91 -6.26
CA VAL A 228 -15.28 -2.38 -7.16
C VAL A 228 -15.75 -2.24 -8.62
N LYS A 229 -16.50 -3.23 -9.15
CA LYS A 229 -17.12 -3.12 -10.48
C LYS A 229 -18.26 -2.11 -10.56
N SER A 230 -19.09 -1.97 -9.52
CA SER A 230 -20.17 -0.99 -9.47
C SER A 230 -19.61 0.43 -9.45
N TYR A 231 -18.52 0.66 -8.71
CA TYR A 231 -17.78 1.92 -8.72
C TYR A 231 -17.09 2.19 -10.07
N GLN A 232 -16.51 1.17 -10.73
CA GLN A 232 -15.96 1.34 -12.08
C GLN A 232 -17.02 1.70 -13.13
N LEU A 233 -18.24 1.15 -13.00
CA LEU A 233 -19.37 1.48 -13.89
C LEU A 233 -19.88 2.90 -13.65
N GLU A 234 -20.01 3.35 -12.40
CA GLU A 234 -20.43 4.72 -12.08
C GLU A 234 -19.42 5.78 -12.55
N VAL A 235 -18.11 5.50 -12.48
CA VAL A 235 -17.06 6.41 -12.98
C VAL A 235 -17.03 6.46 -14.52
N LEU A 236 -17.30 5.33 -15.19
CA LEU A 236 -17.38 5.27 -16.67
C LEU A 236 -18.66 5.87 -17.24
N GLU A 237 -19.76 5.93 -16.47
CA GLU A 237 -21.01 6.58 -16.89
C GLU A 237 -21.01 8.11 -16.69
N LEU A 238 -20.00 8.65 -15.99
CA LEU A 238 -19.80 10.09 -15.73
C LEU A 238 -18.77 10.76 -16.66
N GLN A 239 -18.25 10.06 -17.68
CA GLN A 239 -17.44 10.60 -18.78
C GLN A 239 -18.19 10.55 -20.10
#